data_AF-A0AAW5JU08-F1
#
_entry.id   AF-A0AAW5JU08-F1
#
_cell.length_a   1.000
_cell.length_b   1.000
_cell.length_c   1.000
_cell.angle_alpha   90.00
_cell.angle_beta   90.00
_cell.angle_gamma   90.00
#
_symmetry.space_group_name_H-M   'P 1'
#
loop_
_entity.id
_entity.type
_entity.pdbx_description
1 polymer ?
#
loop_
_entity_poly.entity_id
_entity_poly.type
_entity_poly.pdbx_seq_one_letter_code
_entity_poly.pdbx_strand_id
1 'polypeptide(L)' 'IDPADVRNFINICIKCGACIKKCPVEARYYDDECYLYHKHDLETTYARRAEPTVFV' A
#
# COMPACT_ATOMS: atom_id res chain seq x y z
N ILE A 1 -7.79 -4.42 11.00
CA ILE A 1 -7.01 -5.52 11.60
C ILE A 1 -7.70 -5.85 12.90
N ASP A 2 -7.95 -7.11 13.16
CA ASP A 2 -8.51 -7.54 14.42
C ASP A 2 -7.48 -7.36 15.55
N PRO A 3 -7.78 -6.61 16.64
CA PRO A 3 -6.89 -6.48 17.78
C PRO A 3 -6.62 -7.80 18.52
N ALA A 4 -7.53 -8.77 18.44
CA ALA A 4 -7.39 -10.09 19.07
C ALA A 4 -6.53 -11.05 18.25
N ASP A 5 -6.58 -10.96 16.92
CA ASP A 5 -5.70 -11.69 16.01
C ASP A 5 -5.23 -10.80 14.86
N VAL A 6 -3.98 -10.32 14.97
CA VAL A 6 -3.37 -9.45 13.98
C VAL A 6 -3.25 -10.10 12.58
N ARG A 7 -3.34 -11.42 12.44
CA ARG A 7 -3.36 -12.05 11.11
C ARG A 7 -4.68 -11.80 10.36
N ASN A 8 -5.76 -11.50 11.08
CA ASN A 8 -7.08 -11.32 10.52
C ASN A 8 -7.42 -9.85 10.24
N PHE A 9 -8.19 -9.65 9.18
CA PHE A 9 -8.80 -8.38 8.85
C PHE A 9 -10.30 -8.44 9.13
N ILE A 10 -10.80 -7.48 9.92
CA ILE A 10 -12.24 -7.35 10.23
C ILE A 10 -13.09 -7.14 8.96
N ASN A 11 -12.51 -6.47 7.95
CA ASN A 11 -13.14 -6.17 6.66
C ASN A 11 -12.21 -6.59 5.51
N ILE A 12 -12.71 -6.51 4.28
CA ILE A 12 -11.94 -6.79 3.06
C ILE A 12 -10.70 -5.88 2.98
N CYS A 13 -9.54 -6.48 2.69
CA CYS A 13 -8.31 -5.75 2.42
C CYS A 13 -8.35 -5.16 1.00
N ILE A 14 -8.29 -3.83 0.89
CA ILE A 14 -8.22 -3.10 -0.40
C ILE A 14 -6.79 -2.73 -0.83
N LYS A 15 -5.79 -3.31 -0.17
CA LYS A 15 -4.36 -3.07 -0.41
C LYS A 15 -3.91 -1.60 -0.31
N CYS A 16 -4.45 -0.83 0.64
CA CYS A 16 -4.09 0.59 0.82
C CYS A 16 -2.72 0.86 1.49
N GLY A 17 -2.04 -0.18 1.98
CA GLY A 17 -0.72 -0.06 2.63
C GLY A 17 -0.70 0.61 4.02
N ALA A 18 -1.83 1.05 4.58
CA ALA A 18 -1.87 1.72 5.88
C ALA A 18 -1.36 0.83 7.04
N CYS A 19 -1.66 -0.47 6.99
CA CYS A 19 -1.19 -1.45 7.98
C CYS A 19 0.32 -1.67 7.95
N ILE A 20 0.93 -1.59 6.77
CA ILE A 20 2.38 -1.69 6.58
C ILE A 20 3.04 -0.43 7.12
N LYS A 21 2.60 0.75 6.67
CA LYS A 21 3.17 2.05 7.08
C LYS A 21 3.06 2.32 8.58
N LYS A 22 1.98 1.87 9.24
CA LYS A 22 1.80 2.04 10.69
C LYS A 22 2.53 1.01 11.54
N CYS A 23 3.07 -0.06 10.95
CA CYS A 23 3.71 -1.10 11.74
C CYS A 23 5.07 -0.60 12.26
N PRO A 24 5.27 -0.45 13.58
CA PRO A 24 6.49 0.15 14.13
C PRO A 24 7.72 -0.76 13.99
N VAL A 25 7.51 -2.03 13.70
CA VAL A 25 8.56 -3.07 13.59
C VAL A 25 8.61 -3.67 12.18
N GLU A 26 7.93 -3.05 11.22
CA GLU A 26 7.94 -3.47 9.80
C GLU A 26 7.57 -4.94 9.57
N ALA A 27 6.80 -5.55 10.48
CA ALA A 27 6.42 -6.96 10.41
C ALA A 27 5.41 -7.31 9.31
N ARG A 28 4.98 -6.32 8.50
CA ARG A 28 4.04 -6.52 7.41
C ARG A 28 4.63 -5.99 6.11
N TYR A 29 4.49 -6.79 5.07
CA TYR A 29 4.90 -6.47 3.72
C TYR A 29 3.97 -7.20 2.75
N TYR A 30 4.00 -6.79 1.48
CA TYR A 30 3.40 -7.56 0.41
C TYR A 30 4.47 -8.46 -0.20
N ASP A 31 4.15 -9.74 -0.38
CA ASP A 31 4.99 -10.76 -0.99
C ASP A 31 4.39 -11.33 -2.29
N ASP A 32 3.11 -11.05 -2.55
CA ASP A 32 2.43 -11.37 -3.80
C ASP A 32 3.12 -10.74 -5.02
N GLU A 33 3.63 -11.59 -5.92
CA GLU A 33 4.42 -11.17 -7.09
C GLU A 33 3.64 -10.21 -8.00
N CYS A 34 2.34 -10.47 -8.21
CA CYS A 34 1.47 -9.62 -9.02
C CYS A 34 1.36 -8.22 -8.45
N TYR A 35 1.16 -8.11 -7.13
CA TYR A 35 1.15 -6.82 -6.45
C TYR A 35 2.50 -6.11 -6.56
N LEU A 36 3.61 -6.83 -6.34
CA LEU A 36 4.96 -6.25 -6.40
C LEU A 36 5.29 -5.71 -7.79
N TYR A 37 4.95 -6.46 -8.84
CA TYR A 37 5.07 -6.01 -10.23
C TYR A 37 4.26 -4.74 -10.48
N HIS A 38 2.97 -4.73 -10.11
CA HIS A 38 2.11 -3.58 -10.33
C HIS A 38 2.57 -2.33 -9.57
N LYS A 39 3.04 -2.50 -8.33
CA LYS A 39 3.66 -1.42 -7.56
C LYS A 39 4.86 -0.83 -8.29
N HIS A 40 5.78 -1.69 -8.77
CA HIS A 40 6.97 -1.26 -9.50
C HIS A 40 6.62 -0.54 -10.81
N ASP A 41 5.64 -1.05 -11.56
CA ASP A 41 5.13 -0.41 -12.78
C ASP A 41 4.63 1.00 -12.49
N LEU A 42 3.77 1.19 -11.49
CA LEU A 42 3.28 2.52 -11.09
C LEU A 42 4.42 3.47 -10.66
N GLU A 43 5.35 2.98 -9.85
CA GLU A 43 6.50 3.77 -9.39
C GLU A 43 7.40 4.21 -10.56
N THR A 44 7.54 3.37 -11.58
CA THR A 44 8.33 3.65 -12.79
C THR A 44 7.59 4.61 -13.72
N THR A 45 6.33 4.31 -14.05
CA THR A 45 5.50 5.11 -14.98
C THR A 45 5.26 6.53 -14.46
N TYR A 46 5.05 6.68 -13.15
CA TYR A 46 4.72 7.96 -12.53
C TYR A 46 5.88 8.54 -11.70
N ALA A 47 7.13 8.20 -12.04
CA ALA A 47 8.31 8.73 -11.36
C ALA A 47 8.43 10.26 -11.43
N ARG A 48 7.88 10.89 -12.48
CA ARG A 48 7.90 12.34 -12.65
C ARG A 48 6.86 13.00 -11.74
N ARG A 49 7.32 13.82 -10.80
CA ARG A 49 6.45 14.74 -10.05
C ARG A 49 5.87 15.79 -11.01
N ALA A 50 4.55 15.93 -11.02
CA ALA A 50 3.86 17.06 -11.65
C ALA A 50 3.61 18.16 -10.61
N GLU A 51 3.72 19.42 -11.02
CA GLU A 51 3.27 20.54 -10.18
C GLU A 51 1.73 20.59 -10.13
N PRO A 52 1.14 20.97 -8.99
CA PRO A 52 -0.32 21.08 -8.87
C PRO A 52 -0.87 22.11 -9.86
N THR A 53 -1.96 21.76 -10.56
CA THR A 53 -2.68 22.66 -11.46
C THR A 53 -4.09 22.92 -10.95
N VAL A 54 -4.50 24.18 -10.92
CA VAL A 54 -5.88 24.58 -10.60
C VAL A 54 -6.70 24.55 -11.89
N PHE A 55 -7.81 23.82 -11.88
CA PHE A 55 -8.79 23.82 -12.97
C PHE A 55 -9.98 24.69 -12.51
N VAL A 56 -10.32 25.70 -13.30
CA VAL A 56 -11.45 26.63 -13.07
C VAL A 56 -12.62 26.25 -13.97
#